data_AF-A0A2E8UXS4-F1
#
_entry.id   AF-A0A2E8UXS4-F1
#
_cell.length_a   1.000
_cell.length_b   1.000
_cell.length_c   1.000
_cell.angle_alpha   90.00
_cell.angle_beta   90.00
_cell.angle_gamma   90.00
#
_symmetry.space_group_name_H-M   'P 1'
#
loop_
_entity.id
_entity.type
_entity.pdbx_description
1 polymer ?
#
loop_
_entity_poly.entity_id
_entity_poly.type
_entity_poly.pdbx_seq_one_letter_code
_entity_poly.pdbx_strand_id
1 'polypeptide(L)'
;MDNSTLTGLLHGLPGVDQVGLEGRAATLATRSIKKDSKIWAIDTAISMVDLTTLEGMDTDGKVRALCAKALHPDPTDPTCPAVAAVCVYGDLVATTRACVGDRVHVAAVATAFPSGRASMDVKLMDTKQAVADGADEIDMVIDRGAFLAGNYAKVFEEIVAVKEACGDAHLKVILETGELKTYDNVRRASWLAMHAGADFIKTSTGKVSPAATLPVTLLMLEAVRDFADQTGTRIGVKAAGGIKTSKDAIRYLVMVNETVGENWLNPDMFRFGASSLLNDLLMQRQRMRDGHYSGPDYVTID
;
A
#
# COMPACT_ATOMS: atom_id res chain seq x y z
N MET A 1 -22.36 12.44 -2.90
CA MET A 1 -22.81 12.47 -4.32
C MET A 1 -23.80 11.32 -4.50
N ASP A 2 -24.87 11.51 -5.27
CA ASP A 2 -25.80 10.40 -5.52
C ASP A 2 -25.24 9.37 -6.52
N ASN A 3 -25.90 8.22 -6.64
CA ASN A 3 -25.40 7.12 -7.47
C ASN A 3 -25.39 7.48 -8.97
N SER A 4 -26.33 8.31 -9.43
CA SER A 4 -26.43 8.72 -10.83
C SER A 4 -25.24 9.61 -11.23
N THR A 5 -24.93 10.59 -10.39
CA THR A 5 -23.77 11.49 -10.56
C THR A 5 -22.47 10.70 -10.57
N LEU A 6 -22.29 9.80 -9.61
CA LEU A 6 -21.11 8.94 -9.54
C LEU A 6 -21.01 8.02 -10.75
N THR A 7 -22.13 7.46 -11.23
CA THR A 7 -22.15 6.65 -12.45
C THR A 7 -21.69 7.47 -13.66
N GLY A 8 -22.23 8.68 -13.84
CA GLY A 8 -21.84 9.57 -14.94
C GLY A 8 -20.34 9.93 -14.90
N LEU A 9 -19.82 10.25 -13.72
CA LEU A 9 -18.40 10.53 -13.51
C LEU A 9 -17.53 9.32 -13.88
N LEU A 10 -17.82 8.15 -13.28
CA LEU A 10 -16.96 6.96 -13.40
C LEU A 10 -17.01 6.32 -14.78
N HIS A 11 -18.18 6.32 -15.43
CA HIS A 11 -18.31 5.82 -16.81
C HIS A 11 -17.94 6.86 -17.87
N GLY A 12 -17.78 8.12 -17.47
CA GLY A 12 -17.19 9.18 -18.31
C GLY A 12 -15.67 9.16 -18.36
N LEU A 13 -14.99 8.40 -17.49
CA LEU A 13 -13.54 8.22 -17.55
C LEU A 13 -13.11 7.53 -18.85
N PRO A 14 -11.94 7.87 -19.43
CA PRO A 14 -11.45 7.20 -20.61
C PRO A 14 -11.25 5.71 -20.33
N GLY A 15 -11.65 4.88 -21.30
CA GLY A 15 -11.42 3.44 -21.24
C GLY A 15 -9.93 3.10 -21.15
N VAL A 16 -9.61 1.93 -20.59
CA VAL A 16 -8.24 1.45 -20.48
C VAL A 16 -7.89 0.62 -21.71
N ASP A 17 -6.87 1.05 -22.47
CA ASP A 17 -6.23 0.20 -23.48
C ASP A 17 -5.41 -0.89 -22.78
N GLN A 18 -6.00 -2.07 -22.64
CA GLN A 18 -5.38 -3.21 -21.98
C GLN A 18 -4.03 -3.60 -22.62
N VAL A 19 -3.95 -3.65 -23.96
CA VAL A 19 -2.74 -4.10 -24.66
C VAL A 19 -1.62 -3.07 -24.46
N GLY A 20 -1.95 -1.78 -24.59
CA GLY A 20 -1.02 -0.69 -24.33
C GLY A 20 -0.52 -0.67 -22.88
N LEU A 21 -1.42 -0.83 -21.91
CA LEU A 21 -1.10 -0.86 -20.47
C LEU A 21 -0.14 -2.01 -20.14
N GLU A 22 -0.48 -3.24 -20.57
CA GLU A 22 0.33 -4.43 -20.33
C GLU A 22 1.69 -4.33 -21.04
N GLY A 23 1.72 -3.85 -22.28
CA GLY A 23 2.94 -3.62 -23.04
C GLY A 23 3.86 -2.57 -22.42
N ARG A 24 3.30 -1.47 -21.90
CA ARG A 24 4.04 -0.44 -21.16
C ARG A 24 4.61 -0.99 -19.86
N ALA A 25 3.80 -1.69 -19.06
CA ALA A 25 4.26 -2.31 -17.82
C ALA A 25 5.40 -3.31 -18.07
N ALA A 26 5.29 -4.15 -19.11
CA ALA A 26 6.33 -5.10 -19.49
C ALA A 26 7.62 -4.39 -19.93
N THR A 27 7.51 -3.30 -20.69
CA THR A 27 8.68 -2.52 -21.14
C THR A 27 9.38 -1.83 -19.97
N LEU A 28 8.64 -1.26 -19.02
CA LEU A 28 9.24 -0.67 -17.81
C LEU A 28 9.93 -1.73 -16.95
N ALA A 29 9.39 -2.96 -16.90
CA ALA A 29 9.94 -4.06 -16.11
C ALA A 29 11.30 -4.58 -16.58
N THR A 30 11.71 -4.26 -17.82
CA THR A 30 13.02 -4.65 -18.38
C THR A 30 14.09 -3.58 -18.19
N ARG A 31 13.71 -2.35 -17.78
CA ARG A 31 14.67 -1.27 -17.57
C ARG A 31 15.63 -1.63 -16.45
N SER A 32 16.91 -1.42 -16.72
CA SER A 32 17.98 -1.60 -15.74
C SER A 32 18.41 -0.25 -15.19
N ILE A 33 18.79 -0.22 -13.92
CA ILE A 33 19.37 0.95 -13.26
C ILE A 33 20.87 0.72 -13.02
N LYS A 34 21.64 1.80 -13.08
CA LYS A 34 23.10 1.79 -12.84
C LYS A 34 23.41 1.27 -11.43
N LYS A 35 24.62 0.75 -11.23
CA LYS A 35 25.04 0.18 -9.93
C LYS A 35 24.83 1.16 -8.77
N ASP A 36 25.26 2.41 -8.94
CA ASP A 36 25.16 3.41 -7.87
C ASP A 36 23.70 3.76 -7.57
N SER A 37 22.84 3.79 -8.60
CA SER A 37 21.39 3.97 -8.43
C SER A 37 20.72 2.79 -7.73
N LYS A 38 21.30 1.58 -7.75
CA LYS A 38 20.72 0.42 -7.07
C LYS A 38 20.78 0.52 -5.55
N ILE A 39 21.87 1.08 -4.99
CA ILE A 39 21.97 1.28 -3.53
C ILE A 39 20.87 2.23 -3.09
N TRP A 40 20.78 3.40 -3.76
CA TRP A 40 19.72 4.37 -3.53
C TRP A 40 18.32 3.74 -3.66
N ALA A 41 18.08 2.93 -4.70
CA ALA A 41 16.79 2.30 -4.92
C ALA A 41 16.45 1.26 -3.83
N ILE A 42 17.44 0.52 -3.32
CA ILE A 42 17.23 -0.44 -2.22
C ILE A 42 16.91 0.32 -0.93
N ASP A 43 17.67 1.34 -0.57
CA ASP A 43 17.41 2.14 0.64
C ASP A 43 16.05 2.85 0.56
N THR A 44 15.71 3.39 -0.62
CA THR A 44 14.39 3.98 -0.89
C THR A 44 13.28 2.95 -0.80
N ALA A 45 13.49 1.73 -1.30
CA ALA A 45 12.50 0.67 -1.16
C ALA A 45 12.30 0.27 0.31
N ILE A 46 13.36 0.13 1.09
CA ILE A 46 13.30 -0.17 2.53
C ILE A 46 12.48 0.90 3.25
N SER A 47 12.77 2.19 3.00
CA SER A 47 12.06 3.30 3.64
C SER A 47 10.60 3.44 3.23
N MET A 48 10.16 2.75 2.18
CA MET A 48 8.77 2.70 1.70
C MET A 48 8.02 1.43 2.12
N VAL A 49 8.65 0.51 2.86
CA VAL A 49 7.99 -0.72 3.30
C VAL A 49 6.97 -0.41 4.40
N ASP A 50 5.76 -0.90 4.22
CA ASP A 50 4.82 -1.15 5.31
C ASP A 50 5.03 -2.60 5.76
N LEU A 51 5.84 -2.79 6.80
CA LEU A 51 6.22 -4.10 7.29
C LEU A 51 5.02 -4.75 7.99
N THR A 52 4.48 -5.79 7.38
CA THR A 52 3.13 -6.25 7.69
C THR A 52 3.12 -7.64 8.32
N THR A 53 2.35 -7.81 9.40
CA THR A 53 1.89 -9.12 9.88
C THR A 53 0.38 -9.06 10.09
N LEU A 54 -0.34 -10.00 9.48
CA LEU A 54 -1.80 -10.06 9.48
C LEU A 54 -2.26 -11.52 9.53
N GLU A 55 -1.73 -12.27 10.48
CA GLU A 55 -2.07 -13.68 10.68
C GLU A 55 -2.92 -13.85 11.93
N GLY A 56 -3.90 -14.75 11.90
CA GLY A 56 -4.78 -14.99 13.05
C GLY A 56 -4.07 -15.58 14.28
N MET A 57 -2.78 -15.89 14.16
CA MET A 57 -1.90 -16.39 15.23
C MET A 57 -0.91 -15.32 15.72
N ASP A 58 -1.04 -14.07 15.26
CA ASP A 58 -0.19 -12.98 15.72
C ASP A 58 -0.34 -12.76 17.22
N THR A 59 0.78 -12.44 17.86
CA THR A 59 0.87 -12.21 19.31
C THR A 59 1.64 -10.93 19.58
N ASP A 60 1.50 -10.36 20.78
CA ASP A 60 2.33 -9.24 21.21
C ASP A 60 3.83 -9.50 21.04
N GLY A 61 4.28 -10.73 21.30
CA GLY A 61 5.69 -11.11 21.13
C GLY A 61 6.15 -11.02 19.68
N LYS A 62 5.32 -11.51 18.74
CA LYS A 62 5.55 -11.39 17.30
C LYS A 62 5.62 -9.93 16.86
N VAL A 63 4.66 -9.12 17.31
CA VAL A 63 4.60 -7.69 17.00
C VAL A 63 5.81 -6.94 17.54
N ARG A 64 6.26 -7.23 18.77
CA ARG A 64 7.47 -6.63 19.34
C ARG A 64 8.72 -6.94 18.49
N ALA A 65 8.86 -8.17 18.01
CA ALA A 65 9.96 -8.55 17.12
C ALA A 65 9.87 -7.80 15.77
N LEU A 66 8.68 -7.71 15.20
CA LEU A 66 8.42 -6.96 13.97
C LEU A 66 8.74 -5.47 14.14
N CYS A 67 8.37 -4.86 15.28
CA CYS A 67 8.68 -3.46 15.60
C CYS A 67 10.18 -3.22 15.73
N ALA A 68 10.91 -4.11 16.41
CA ALA A 68 12.36 -4.00 16.53
C ALA A 68 13.04 -4.01 15.14
N LYS A 69 12.57 -4.88 14.25
CA LYS A 69 13.03 -4.95 12.86
C LYS A 69 12.63 -3.73 12.04
N ALA A 70 11.42 -3.20 12.22
CA ALA A 70 10.96 -2.01 11.54
C ALA A 70 11.82 -0.78 11.86
N LEU A 71 12.18 -0.62 13.13
CA LEU A 71 13.04 0.46 13.63
C LEU A 71 14.50 0.31 13.21
N HIS A 72 14.99 -0.93 13.20
CA HIS A 72 16.38 -1.27 12.94
C HIS A 72 16.49 -2.45 11.95
N PRO A 73 16.18 -2.25 10.66
CA PRO A 73 16.14 -3.37 9.70
C PRO A 73 17.47 -4.11 9.56
N ASP A 74 18.59 -3.38 9.57
CA ASP A 74 19.94 -3.95 9.69
C ASP A 74 20.60 -3.49 11.01
N PRO A 75 20.59 -4.33 12.07
CA PRO A 75 21.23 -3.99 13.33
C PRO A 75 22.76 -3.82 13.24
N THR A 76 23.38 -4.32 12.17
CA THR A 76 24.83 -4.20 11.94
C THR A 76 25.22 -2.91 11.23
N ASP A 77 24.23 -2.16 10.72
CA ASP A 77 24.45 -0.96 9.93
C ASP A 77 23.47 0.16 10.29
N PRO A 78 23.89 1.11 11.14
CA PRO A 78 23.06 2.25 11.54
C PRO A 78 22.64 3.16 10.39
N THR A 79 23.24 3.04 9.20
CA THR A 79 22.84 3.82 8.02
C THR A 79 21.65 3.23 7.28
N CYS A 80 21.23 2.00 7.62
CA CYS A 80 20.04 1.39 7.04
C CYS A 80 18.79 2.17 7.48
N PRO A 81 17.95 2.63 6.54
CA PRO A 81 16.75 3.39 6.91
C PRO A 81 15.75 2.48 7.63
N ALA A 82 14.98 3.06 8.56
CA ALA A 82 13.79 2.41 9.10
C ALA A 82 12.73 2.24 8.00
N VAL A 83 11.81 1.32 8.20
CA VAL A 83 10.64 1.16 7.31
C VAL A 83 9.65 2.30 7.51
N ALA A 84 8.73 2.50 6.57
CA ALA A 84 7.74 3.58 6.65
C ALA A 84 6.73 3.35 7.78
N ALA A 85 6.21 2.11 7.85
CA ALA A 85 5.17 1.74 8.80
C ALA A 85 5.26 0.27 9.22
N VAL A 86 4.65 -0.04 10.35
CA VAL A 86 4.28 -1.40 10.74
C VAL A 86 2.77 -1.57 10.57
N CYS A 87 2.33 -2.60 9.86
CA CYS A 87 0.92 -2.86 9.59
C CYS A 87 0.43 -4.12 10.32
N VAL A 88 -0.58 -3.96 11.19
CA VAL A 88 -1.12 -5.00 12.08
C VAL A 88 -2.66 -5.00 12.11
N TYR A 89 -3.25 -5.97 12.81
CA TYR A 89 -4.65 -5.93 13.21
C TYR A 89 -4.89 -4.88 14.31
N GLY A 90 -6.13 -4.37 14.39
CA GLY A 90 -6.52 -3.28 15.30
C GLY A 90 -6.20 -3.54 16.78
N ASP A 91 -6.37 -4.77 17.25
CA ASP A 91 -6.10 -5.16 18.65
C ASP A 91 -4.61 -5.08 19.04
N LEU A 92 -3.71 -5.07 18.05
CA LEU A 92 -2.27 -5.01 18.24
C LEU A 92 -1.68 -3.60 18.06
N VAL A 93 -2.52 -2.59 17.77
CA VAL A 93 -2.08 -1.21 17.53
C VAL A 93 -1.40 -0.61 18.75
N ALA A 94 -2.00 -0.73 19.94
CA ALA A 94 -1.43 -0.18 21.17
C ALA A 94 -0.05 -0.79 21.50
N THR A 95 0.09 -2.11 21.34
CA THR A 95 1.38 -2.81 21.48
C THR A 95 2.39 -2.28 20.47
N THR A 96 1.99 -2.10 19.21
CA THR A 96 2.85 -1.60 18.13
C THR A 96 3.34 -0.18 18.45
N ARG A 97 2.42 0.74 18.75
CA ARG A 97 2.73 2.13 19.13
C ARG A 97 3.72 2.20 20.29
N ALA A 98 3.49 1.42 21.34
CA ALA A 98 4.39 1.39 22.50
C ALA A 98 5.82 0.95 22.14
N CYS A 99 6.00 0.16 21.08
CA CYS A 99 7.31 -0.32 20.64
C CYS A 99 8.02 0.66 19.71
N VAL A 100 7.31 1.23 18.73
CA VAL A 100 7.93 2.08 17.71
C VAL A 100 8.04 3.56 18.13
N GLY A 101 7.17 4.02 19.04
CA GLY A 101 7.02 5.44 19.33
C GLY A 101 6.68 6.21 18.04
N ASP A 102 7.18 7.43 17.89
CA ASP A 102 6.88 8.25 16.69
C ASP A 102 7.91 8.11 15.57
N ARG A 103 8.74 7.06 15.61
CA ARG A 103 9.84 6.86 14.64
C ARG A 103 9.41 6.12 13.37
N VAL A 104 8.34 5.33 13.46
CA VAL A 104 7.77 4.53 12.36
C VAL A 104 6.26 4.61 12.52
N HIS A 105 5.54 4.75 11.40
CA HIS A 105 4.08 4.84 11.46
C HIS A 105 3.43 3.53 11.91
N VAL A 106 2.30 3.64 12.59
CA VAL A 106 1.46 2.48 12.92
C VAL A 106 0.25 2.45 12.00
N ALA A 107 0.21 1.45 11.12
CA ALA A 107 -0.92 1.18 10.25
C ALA A 107 -1.78 0.04 10.82
N ALA A 108 -3.09 0.20 10.78
CA ALA A 108 -4.04 -0.85 11.16
C ALA A 108 -4.91 -1.22 9.97
N VAL A 109 -5.10 -2.52 9.73
CA VAL A 109 -6.25 -2.94 8.90
C VAL A 109 -7.51 -2.83 9.75
N ALA A 110 -8.56 -2.25 9.17
CA ALA A 110 -9.84 -2.06 9.83
C ALA A 110 -11.00 -2.38 8.86
N THR A 111 -12.22 -2.04 9.26
CA THR A 111 -13.44 -2.16 8.46
C THR A 111 -13.80 -3.61 8.09
N ALA A 112 -13.59 -4.55 9.02
CA ALA A 112 -13.81 -5.99 8.81
C ALA A 112 -12.92 -6.60 7.72
N PHE A 113 -11.63 -6.25 7.76
CA PHE A 113 -10.59 -6.89 6.95
C PHE A 113 -10.57 -8.43 7.15
N PRO A 114 -10.29 -9.23 6.11
CA PRO A 114 -10.00 -8.85 4.72
C PRO A 114 -11.25 -8.70 3.83
N SER A 115 -12.43 -8.99 4.36
CA SER A 115 -13.66 -9.03 3.56
C SER A 115 -14.19 -7.64 3.22
N GLY A 116 -14.06 -6.66 4.11
CA GLY A 116 -14.75 -5.37 4.00
C GLY A 116 -16.27 -5.48 4.21
N ARG A 117 -16.75 -6.60 4.77
CA ARG A 117 -18.19 -6.95 4.86
C ARG A 117 -18.65 -7.01 6.31
N ALA A 118 -19.12 -5.87 6.79
CA ALA A 118 -19.83 -5.71 8.07
C ALA A 118 -20.83 -4.55 7.95
N SER A 119 -21.66 -4.34 8.97
CA SER A 119 -22.47 -3.12 9.05
C SER A 119 -21.58 -1.88 9.18
N MET A 120 -22.10 -0.72 8.78
CA MET A 120 -21.38 0.55 8.90
C MET A 120 -20.95 0.80 10.35
N ASP A 121 -21.84 0.59 11.32
CA ASP A 121 -21.55 0.80 12.74
C ASP A 121 -20.33 0.01 13.21
N VAL A 122 -20.21 -1.26 12.81
CA VAL A 122 -19.05 -2.10 13.14
C VAL A 122 -17.79 -1.56 12.48
N LYS A 123 -17.86 -1.17 11.20
CA LYS A 123 -16.70 -0.58 10.50
C LYS A 123 -16.20 0.69 11.19
N LEU A 124 -17.12 1.58 11.58
CA LEU A 124 -16.78 2.85 12.23
C LEU A 124 -16.24 2.64 13.65
N MET A 125 -16.79 1.69 14.41
CA MET A 125 -16.25 1.34 15.72
C MET A 125 -14.83 0.78 15.62
N ASP A 126 -14.60 -0.14 14.68
CA ASP A 126 -13.28 -0.75 14.40
C ASP A 126 -12.24 0.33 14.04
N THR A 127 -12.57 1.23 13.11
CA THR A 127 -11.70 2.37 12.76
C THR A 127 -11.42 3.29 13.95
N LYS A 128 -12.45 3.72 14.68
CA LYS A 128 -12.28 4.63 15.83
C LYS A 128 -11.44 4.02 16.93
N GLN A 129 -11.59 2.71 17.18
CA GLN A 129 -10.80 2.01 18.17
C GLN A 129 -9.32 1.95 17.76
N ALA A 130 -9.03 1.58 16.51
CA ALA A 130 -7.66 1.57 16.00
C ALA A 130 -6.99 2.96 16.09
N VAL A 131 -7.70 4.04 15.76
CA VAL A 131 -7.19 5.41 15.92
C VAL A 131 -6.97 5.74 17.40
N ALA A 132 -7.91 5.41 18.29
CA ALA A 132 -7.78 5.66 19.72
C ALA A 132 -6.59 4.90 20.35
N ASP A 133 -6.26 3.72 19.82
CA ASP A 133 -5.12 2.90 20.25
C ASP A 133 -3.77 3.40 19.68
N GLY A 134 -3.80 4.40 18.79
CA GLY A 134 -2.61 5.11 18.29
C GLY A 134 -2.17 4.75 16.88
N ALA A 135 -3.10 4.31 16.02
CA ALA A 135 -2.83 4.15 14.59
C ALA A 135 -2.70 5.52 13.91
N ASP A 136 -1.62 5.70 13.15
CA ASP A 136 -1.44 6.87 12.26
C ASP A 136 -2.14 6.66 10.92
N GLU A 137 -2.40 5.40 10.56
CA GLU A 137 -2.89 5.03 9.23
C GLU A 137 -3.91 3.89 9.33
N ILE A 138 -4.99 3.97 8.55
CA ILE A 138 -6.05 2.97 8.48
C ILE A 138 -6.12 2.40 7.06
N ASP A 139 -6.00 1.09 6.93
CA ASP A 139 -6.15 0.35 5.69
C ASP A 139 -7.59 -0.24 5.63
N MET A 140 -8.50 0.42 4.91
CA MET A 140 -9.90 -0.02 4.74
C MET A 140 -10.10 -0.86 3.47
N VAL A 141 -11.04 -1.80 3.45
CA VAL A 141 -11.41 -2.55 2.23
C VAL A 141 -12.77 -2.09 1.72
N ILE A 142 -12.86 -1.75 0.43
CA ILE A 142 -14.14 -1.35 -0.17
C ILE A 142 -15.17 -2.49 -0.22
N ASP A 143 -16.46 -2.17 -0.19
CA ASP A 143 -17.51 -3.13 -0.52
C ASP A 143 -17.51 -3.45 -2.04
N ARG A 144 -16.65 -4.39 -2.43
CA ARG A 144 -16.54 -4.91 -3.80
C ARG A 144 -17.89 -5.36 -4.37
N GLY A 145 -18.74 -5.96 -3.54
CA GLY A 145 -20.06 -6.43 -3.95
C GLY A 145 -20.96 -5.27 -4.39
N ALA A 146 -20.96 -4.18 -3.60
CA ALA A 146 -21.69 -2.96 -3.96
C ALA A 146 -21.10 -2.29 -5.21
N PHE A 147 -19.76 -2.21 -5.30
CA PHE A 147 -19.08 -1.66 -6.48
C PHE A 147 -19.43 -2.41 -7.77
N LEU A 148 -19.33 -3.75 -7.75
CA LEU A 148 -19.63 -4.60 -8.90
C LEU A 148 -21.11 -4.64 -9.27
N ALA A 149 -22.00 -4.34 -8.32
CA ALA A 149 -23.44 -4.16 -8.56
C ALA A 149 -23.80 -2.75 -9.07
N GLY A 150 -22.82 -1.85 -9.22
CA GLY A 150 -23.05 -0.47 -9.67
C GLY A 150 -23.62 0.45 -8.59
N ASN A 151 -23.60 0.04 -7.32
CA ASN A 151 -23.98 0.88 -6.19
C ASN A 151 -22.74 1.65 -5.67
N TYR A 152 -22.29 2.59 -6.50
CA TYR A 152 -21.14 3.44 -6.23
C TYR A 152 -21.37 4.40 -5.06
N ALA A 153 -22.60 4.91 -4.89
CA ALA A 153 -22.94 5.79 -3.77
C ALA A 153 -22.68 5.12 -2.42
N LYS A 154 -23.07 3.85 -2.25
CA LYS A 154 -22.78 3.11 -1.03
C LYS A 154 -21.28 3.03 -0.74
N VAL A 155 -20.46 2.71 -1.75
CA VAL A 155 -19.00 2.59 -1.56
C VAL A 155 -18.39 3.96 -1.25
N PHE A 156 -18.83 5.00 -1.94
CA PHE A 156 -18.40 6.38 -1.71
C PHE A 156 -18.72 6.84 -0.28
N GLU A 157 -19.96 6.66 0.16
CA GLU A 157 -20.42 7.02 1.50
C GLU A 157 -19.70 6.23 2.60
N GLU A 158 -19.42 4.95 2.37
CA GLU A 158 -18.57 4.14 3.27
C GLU A 158 -17.17 4.73 3.42
N ILE A 159 -16.51 5.10 2.32
CA ILE A 159 -15.16 5.69 2.38
C ILE A 159 -15.20 7.05 3.08
N VAL A 160 -16.17 7.91 2.77
CA VAL A 160 -16.32 9.23 3.41
C VAL A 160 -16.50 9.09 4.92
N ALA A 161 -17.40 8.21 5.36
CA ALA A 161 -17.66 8.02 6.79
C ALA A 161 -16.44 7.44 7.52
N VAL A 162 -15.71 6.52 6.89
CA VAL A 162 -14.47 5.98 7.46
C VAL A 162 -13.38 7.04 7.49
N LYS A 163 -13.24 7.89 6.45
CA LYS A 163 -12.30 9.01 6.44
C LYS A 163 -12.58 9.99 7.57
N GLU A 164 -13.84 10.33 7.80
CA GLU A 164 -14.25 11.16 8.95
C GLU A 164 -13.88 10.49 10.28
N ALA A 165 -14.12 9.18 10.41
CA ALA A 165 -13.76 8.43 11.61
C ALA A 165 -12.24 8.30 11.83
N CYS A 166 -11.41 8.47 10.79
CA CYS A 166 -9.95 8.46 10.92
C CYS A 166 -9.42 9.72 11.63
N GLY A 167 -10.14 10.84 11.58
CA GLY A 167 -9.62 12.12 12.07
C GLY A 167 -8.33 12.49 11.35
N ASP A 168 -7.23 12.65 12.10
CA ASP A 168 -5.91 12.98 11.56
C ASP A 168 -5.19 11.78 10.93
N ALA A 169 -5.63 10.54 11.20
CA ALA A 169 -5.02 9.36 10.62
C ALA A 169 -5.24 9.30 9.10
N HIS A 170 -4.23 8.84 8.36
CA HIS A 170 -4.32 8.65 6.92
C HIS A 170 -5.18 7.43 6.58
N LEU A 171 -6.09 7.57 5.61
CA LEU A 171 -6.90 6.50 5.06
C LEU A 171 -6.28 5.94 3.79
N LYS A 172 -5.88 4.67 3.84
CA LYS A 172 -5.52 3.86 2.67
C LYS A 172 -6.71 3.00 2.26
N VAL A 173 -7.23 3.22 1.06
CA VAL A 173 -8.38 2.46 0.54
C VAL A 173 -7.91 1.30 -0.31
N ILE A 174 -8.10 0.08 0.19
CA ILE A 174 -7.86 -1.19 -0.50
C ILE A 174 -9.00 -1.44 -1.49
N LEU A 175 -8.64 -1.43 -2.77
CA LEU A 175 -9.59 -1.66 -3.86
C LEU A 175 -9.84 -3.16 -4.12
N GLU A 176 -8.90 -4.00 -3.68
CA GLU A 176 -8.82 -5.43 -4.00
C GLU A 176 -8.93 -5.69 -5.52
N THR A 177 -7.98 -5.12 -6.25
CA THR A 177 -7.95 -5.08 -7.71
C THR A 177 -8.05 -6.44 -8.39
N GLY A 178 -7.61 -7.51 -7.73
CA GLY A 178 -7.73 -8.89 -8.22
C GLY A 178 -9.18 -9.37 -8.43
N GLU A 179 -10.15 -8.74 -7.76
CA GLU A 179 -11.57 -9.10 -7.86
C GLU A 179 -12.42 -8.08 -8.61
N LEU A 180 -11.83 -6.96 -9.06
CA LEU A 180 -12.51 -5.94 -9.85
C LEU A 180 -12.72 -6.33 -11.32
N LYS A 181 -12.16 -7.47 -11.74
CA LYS A 181 -12.30 -8.13 -13.04
C LYS A 181 -11.68 -7.42 -14.23
N THR A 182 -11.82 -6.09 -14.34
CA THR A 182 -11.35 -5.31 -15.49
C THR A 182 -10.49 -4.13 -15.06
N TYR A 183 -9.59 -3.69 -15.94
CA TYR A 183 -8.80 -2.48 -15.71
C TYR A 183 -9.68 -1.23 -15.64
N ASP A 184 -10.77 -1.13 -16.42
CA ASP A 184 -11.71 -0.01 -16.28
C ASP A 184 -12.30 0.07 -14.87
N ASN A 185 -12.62 -1.07 -14.25
CA ASN A 185 -13.11 -1.10 -12.87
C ASN A 185 -12.03 -0.70 -11.87
N VAL A 186 -10.77 -1.07 -12.09
CA VAL A 186 -9.64 -0.59 -11.25
C VAL A 186 -9.52 0.94 -11.34
N ARG A 187 -9.58 1.52 -12.55
CA ARG A 187 -9.54 2.98 -12.76
C ARG A 187 -10.72 3.65 -12.06
N ARG A 188 -11.94 3.14 -12.25
CA ARG A 188 -13.16 3.67 -11.60
C ARG A 188 -13.10 3.59 -10.08
N ALA A 189 -12.69 2.46 -9.52
CA ALA A 189 -12.55 2.30 -8.08
C ALA A 189 -11.49 3.24 -7.49
N SER A 190 -10.38 3.46 -8.22
CA SER A 190 -9.35 4.44 -7.85
C SER A 190 -9.92 5.86 -7.78
N TRP A 191 -10.60 6.31 -8.83
CA TRP A 191 -11.21 7.64 -8.88
C TRP A 191 -12.30 7.83 -7.82
N LEU A 192 -13.15 6.81 -7.62
CA LEU A 192 -14.17 6.82 -6.58
C LEU A 192 -13.54 7.00 -5.19
N ALA A 193 -12.47 6.25 -4.87
CA ALA A 193 -11.79 6.34 -3.58
C ALA A 193 -11.13 7.71 -3.38
N MET A 194 -10.46 8.25 -4.40
CA MET A 194 -9.83 9.57 -4.33
C MET A 194 -10.85 10.69 -4.12
N HIS A 195 -11.97 10.67 -4.86
CA HIS A 195 -13.05 11.63 -4.65
C HIS A 195 -13.74 11.50 -3.28
N ALA A 196 -13.71 10.31 -2.69
CA ALA A 196 -14.26 10.05 -1.36
C ALA A 196 -13.30 10.42 -0.21
N GLY A 197 -12.09 10.88 -0.52
CA GLY A 197 -11.13 11.38 0.47
C GLY A 197 -10.04 10.40 0.90
N ALA A 198 -9.75 9.37 0.10
CA ALA A 198 -8.59 8.51 0.33
C ALA A 198 -7.28 9.30 0.24
N ASP A 199 -6.38 9.12 1.22
CA ASP A 199 -5.02 9.68 1.15
C ASP A 199 -4.09 8.76 0.34
N PHE A 200 -4.39 7.46 0.35
CA PHE A 200 -3.76 6.44 -0.49
C PHE A 200 -4.79 5.53 -1.14
N ILE A 201 -4.53 5.12 -2.37
CA ILE A 201 -5.18 3.95 -2.97
C ILE A 201 -4.25 2.74 -2.89
N LYS A 202 -4.78 1.60 -2.42
CA LYS A 202 -4.04 0.35 -2.20
C LYS A 202 -4.57 -0.76 -3.10
N THR A 203 -3.66 -1.52 -3.71
CA THR A 203 -4.04 -2.58 -4.66
C THR A 203 -4.87 -3.67 -4.00
N SER A 204 -4.36 -4.31 -2.95
CA SER A 204 -4.86 -5.60 -2.50
C SER A 204 -4.71 -5.79 -0.99
N THR A 205 -5.51 -6.70 -0.41
CA THR A 205 -5.37 -7.12 0.99
C THR A 205 -4.14 -8.00 1.22
N GLY A 206 -3.63 -8.64 0.17
CA GLY A 206 -2.62 -9.70 0.25
C GLY A 206 -3.19 -11.08 0.61
N LYS A 207 -4.52 -11.19 0.79
CA LYS A 207 -5.22 -12.45 1.09
C LYS A 207 -5.91 -13.08 -0.14
N VAL A 208 -5.95 -12.36 -1.26
CA VAL A 208 -6.51 -12.82 -2.54
C VAL A 208 -5.44 -12.81 -3.64
N SER A 209 -5.56 -13.71 -4.61
CA SER A 209 -4.69 -13.79 -5.79
C SER A 209 -5.51 -13.63 -7.08
N PRO A 210 -5.05 -12.86 -8.09
CA PRO A 210 -3.80 -12.09 -8.08
C PRO A 210 -3.90 -10.85 -7.17
N ALA A 211 -2.81 -10.54 -6.46
CA ALA A 211 -2.68 -9.33 -5.64
C ALA A 211 -2.16 -8.15 -6.49
N ALA A 212 -1.14 -7.41 -6.04
CA ALA A 212 -0.51 -6.39 -6.86
C ALA A 212 0.13 -6.99 -8.13
N THR A 213 -0.12 -6.37 -9.27
CA THR A 213 0.57 -6.62 -10.52
C THR A 213 1.13 -5.31 -11.08
N LEU A 214 2.15 -5.42 -11.94
CA LEU A 214 2.75 -4.27 -12.60
C LEU A 214 1.73 -3.49 -13.45
N PRO A 215 0.89 -4.11 -14.31
CA PRO A 215 -0.14 -3.37 -15.05
C PRO A 215 -1.16 -2.66 -14.16
N VAL A 216 -1.65 -3.32 -13.10
CA VAL A 216 -2.60 -2.70 -12.16
C VAL A 216 -1.97 -1.51 -11.46
N THR A 217 -0.72 -1.64 -11.00
CA THR A 217 -0.05 -0.55 -10.28
C THR A 217 0.27 0.61 -11.21
N LEU A 218 0.69 0.34 -12.45
CA LEU A 218 0.86 1.36 -13.48
C LEU A 218 -0.44 2.15 -13.70
N LEU A 219 -1.56 1.45 -13.83
CA LEU A 219 -2.87 2.08 -13.99
C LEU A 219 -3.27 2.94 -12.79
N MET A 220 -2.99 2.49 -11.58
CA MET A 220 -3.25 3.28 -10.36
C MET A 220 -2.34 4.51 -10.30
N LEU A 221 -1.08 4.40 -10.73
CA LEU A 221 -0.16 5.54 -10.84
C LEU A 221 -0.63 6.56 -11.90
N GLU A 222 -1.13 6.10 -13.05
CA GLU A 222 -1.78 6.96 -14.04
C GLU A 222 -3.02 7.64 -13.45
N ALA A 223 -3.84 6.93 -12.67
CA ALA A 223 -5.03 7.49 -12.05
C ALA A 223 -4.69 8.61 -11.04
N VAL A 224 -3.69 8.42 -10.16
CA VAL A 224 -3.31 9.47 -9.20
C VAL A 224 -2.62 10.66 -9.88
N ARG A 225 -1.88 10.43 -10.98
CA ARG A 225 -1.34 11.51 -11.81
C ARG A 225 -2.48 12.35 -12.38
N ASP A 226 -3.40 11.71 -13.10
CA ASP A 226 -4.49 12.39 -13.79
C ASP A 226 -5.40 13.12 -12.78
N PHE A 227 -5.62 12.52 -11.61
CA PHE A 227 -6.35 13.16 -10.52
C PHE A 227 -5.63 14.38 -9.96
N ALA A 228 -4.31 14.31 -9.76
CA ALA A 228 -3.50 15.45 -9.32
C ALA A 228 -3.47 16.56 -10.36
N ASP A 229 -3.36 16.24 -11.65
CA ASP A 229 -3.40 17.21 -12.74
C ASP A 229 -4.76 17.91 -12.81
N GLN A 230 -5.85 17.20 -12.54
CA GLN A 230 -7.20 17.76 -12.58
C GLN A 230 -7.58 18.55 -11.32
N THR A 231 -7.16 18.10 -10.14
CA THR A 231 -7.66 18.61 -8.85
C THR A 231 -6.62 19.40 -8.04
N GLY A 232 -5.34 19.31 -8.41
CA GLY A 232 -4.22 19.82 -7.61
C GLY A 232 -3.88 18.98 -6.38
N THR A 233 -4.62 17.89 -6.12
CA THR A 233 -4.43 17.05 -4.92
C THR A 233 -3.65 15.79 -5.27
N ARG A 234 -2.51 15.56 -4.59
CA ARG A 234 -1.70 14.36 -4.78
C ARG A 234 -2.17 13.25 -3.85
N ILE A 235 -2.39 12.07 -4.40
CA ILE A 235 -2.79 10.86 -3.66
C ILE A 235 -1.67 9.82 -3.75
N GLY A 236 -1.40 9.14 -2.63
CA GLY A 236 -0.41 8.08 -2.57
C GLY A 236 -0.88 6.75 -3.19
N VAL A 237 0.07 5.89 -3.55
CA VAL A 237 -0.21 4.53 -4.05
C VAL A 237 0.51 3.49 -3.18
N LYS A 238 -0.22 2.47 -2.73
CA LYS A 238 0.35 1.33 -1.99
C LYS A 238 0.20 0.04 -2.80
N ALA A 239 1.31 -0.48 -3.29
CA ALA A 239 1.35 -1.78 -3.95
C ALA A 239 1.53 -2.88 -2.90
N ALA A 240 0.56 -3.78 -2.78
CA ALA A 240 0.53 -4.78 -1.71
C ALA A 240 0.27 -6.20 -2.23
N GLY A 241 1.03 -7.16 -1.70
CA GLY A 241 0.92 -8.59 -2.00
C GLY A 241 1.74 -9.03 -3.23
N GLY A 242 2.47 -10.13 -3.10
CA GLY A 242 3.22 -10.75 -4.20
C GLY A 242 4.59 -10.15 -4.52
N ILE A 243 4.95 -9.01 -3.93
CA ILE A 243 6.26 -8.35 -4.12
C ILE A 243 7.25 -8.92 -3.11
N LYS A 244 8.20 -9.73 -3.58
CA LYS A 244 9.09 -10.52 -2.70
C LYS A 244 10.58 -10.24 -2.89
N THR A 245 10.96 -9.59 -3.99
CA THR A 245 12.36 -9.37 -4.33
C THR A 245 12.67 -7.90 -4.54
N SER A 246 13.89 -7.50 -4.21
CA SER A 246 14.55 -6.24 -4.56
C SER A 246 14.45 -5.94 -6.06
N LYS A 247 14.56 -6.96 -6.93
CA LYS A 247 14.37 -6.79 -8.37
C LYS A 247 12.94 -6.34 -8.69
N ASP A 248 11.94 -6.93 -8.03
CA ASP A 248 10.55 -6.50 -8.19
C ASP A 248 10.34 -5.10 -7.63
N ALA A 249 10.82 -4.80 -6.42
CA ALA A 249 10.75 -3.46 -5.85
C ALA A 249 11.36 -2.39 -6.77
N ILE A 250 12.53 -2.65 -7.36
CA ILE A 250 13.17 -1.73 -8.32
C ILE A 250 12.29 -1.52 -9.56
N ARG A 251 11.61 -2.56 -10.07
CA ARG A 251 10.68 -2.41 -11.21
C ARG A 251 9.52 -1.46 -10.87
N TYR A 252 8.99 -1.56 -9.65
CA TYR A 252 7.96 -0.64 -9.15
C TYR A 252 8.51 0.78 -9.02
N LEU A 253 9.70 0.99 -8.46
CA LEU A 253 10.30 2.33 -8.34
C LEU A 253 10.55 2.98 -9.71
N VAL A 254 11.04 2.21 -10.69
CA VAL A 254 11.16 2.70 -12.07
C VAL A 254 9.79 3.11 -12.62
N MET A 255 8.76 2.30 -12.40
CA MET A 255 7.41 2.60 -12.84
C MET A 255 6.84 3.86 -12.19
N VAL A 256 7.05 4.05 -10.88
CA VAL A 256 6.67 5.27 -10.16
C VAL A 256 7.36 6.47 -10.80
N ASN A 257 8.69 6.44 -10.93
CA ASN A 257 9.44 7.55 -11.50
C ASN A 257 9.00 7.91 -12.94
N GLU A 258 8.79 6.90 -13.79
CA GLU A 258 8.44 7.08 -15.20
C GLU A 258 6.97 7.45 -15.43
N THR A 259 6.12 7.39 -14.40
CA THR A 259 4.68 7.64 -14.52
C THR A 259 4.23 8.89 -13.77
N VAL A 260 4.68 9.06 -12.52
CA VAL A 260 4.28 10.15 -11.60
C VAL A 260 5.47 11.01 -11.15
N GLY A 261 6.70 10.61 -11.49
CA GLY A 261 7.91 11.39 -11.21
C GLY A 261 8.46 11.25 -9.78
N GLU A 262 9.56 11.96 -9.51
CA GLU A 262 10.32 11.89 -8.25
C GLU A 262 9.51 12.31 -7.02
N ASN A 263 8.49 13.15 -7.19
CA ASN A 263 7.62 13.58 -6.11
C ASN A 263 6.83 12.43 -5.46
N TRP A 264 6.72 11.28 -6.12
CA TRP A 264 6.12 10.06 -5.56
C TRP A 264 7.16 9.06 -5.04
N LEU A 265 8.46 9.32 -5.20
CA LEU A 265 9.53 8.46 -4.71
C LEU A 265 9.91 8.79 -3.26
N ASN A 266 8.91 8.84 -2.38
CA ASN A 266 9.08 8.94 -0.92
C ASN A 266 7.97 8.16 -0.19
N PRO A 267 8.16 7.82 1.09
CA PRO A 267 7.16 7.09 1.88
C PRO A 267 5.81 7.80 1.98
N ASP A 268 5.72 9.11 1.86
CA ASP A 268 4.43 9.82 1.98
C ASP A 268 3.54 9.64 0.74
N MET A 269 4.11 9.15 -0.36
CA MET A 269 3.42 9.05 -1.65
C MET A 269 3.45 7.65 -2.28
N PHE A 270 4.38 6.78 -1.88
CA PHE A 270 4.40 5.39 -2.34
C PHE A 270 4.80 4.43 -1.23
N ARG A 271 4.09 3.29 -1.13
CA ARG A 271 4.37 2.25 -0.14
C ARG A 271 4.37 0.85 -0.75
N PHE A 272 5.22 -0.02 -0.22
CA PHE A 272 5.19 -1.47 -0.43
C PHE A 272 4.50 -2.16 0.76
N GLY A 273 3.32 -2.74 0.56
CA GLY A 273 2.72 -3.64 1.55
C GLY A 273 3.34 -5.03 1.46
N ALA A 274 4.24 -5.37 2.38
CA ALA A 274 5.00 -6.61 2.31
C ALA A 274 5.28 -7.23 3.68
N SER A 275 5.23 -8.56 3.73
CA SER A 275 5.63 -9.37 4.89
C SER A 275 6.98 -10.07 4.69
N SER A 276 7.53 -10.11 3.48
CA SER A 276 8.78 -10.84 3.18
C SER A 276 9.77 -10.10 2.28
N LEU A 277 9.42 -8.90 1.78
CA LEU A 277 10.27 -8.13 0.86
C LEU A 277 11.51 -7.58 1.57
N LEU A 278 11.37 -7.17 2.83
CA LEU A 278 12.43 -6.52 3.59
C LEU A 278 13.69 -7.39 3.66
N ASN A 279 13.54 -8.70 3.84
CA ASN A 279 14.70 -9.61 3.91
C ASN A 279 15.52 -9.62 2.62
N ASP A 280 14.86 -9.71 1.46
CA ASP A 280 15.60 -9.70 0.19
C ASP A 280 16.28 -8.35 -0.05
N LEU A 281 15.63 -7.24 0.32
CA LEU A 281 16.24 -5.91 0.26
C LEU A 281 17.50 -5.83 1.13
N LEU A 282 17.43 -6.30 2.37
CA LEU A 282 18.57 -6.31 3.31
C LEU A 282 19.71 -7.20 2.80
N MET A 283 19.40 -8.40 2.30
CA MET A 283 20.40 -9.30 1.72
C MET A 283 21.10 -8.67 0.51
N GLN A 284 20.36 -7.99 -0.38
CA GLN A 284 20.98 -7.28 -1.51
C GLN A 284 21.78 -6.05 -1.05
N ARG A 285 21.30 -5.30 -0.06
CA ARG A 285 22.02 -4.15 0.51
C ARG A 285 23.37 -4.58 1.08
N GLN A 286 23.38 -5.60 1.94
CA GLN A 286 24.60 -6.17 2.53
C GLN A 286 25.57 -6.68 1.46
N ARG A 287 25.05 -7.41 0.47
CA ARG A 287 25.87 -7.89 -0.65
C ARG A 287 26.56 -6.75 -1.41
N MET A 288 25.85 -5.65 -1.64
CA MET A 288 26.41 -4.50 -2.35
C MET A 288 27.51 -3.79 -1.56
N ARG A 289 27.47 -3.86 -0.23
CA ARG A 289 28.50 -3.34 0.67
C ARG A 289 29.71 -4.28 0.79
N ASP A 290 29.46 -5.56 1.06
CA ASP A 290 30.49 -6.50 1.50
C ASP A 290 31.08 -7.36 0.37
N GLY A 291 30.47 -7.32 -0.82
CA GLY A 291 30.91 -8.06 -2.01
C GLY A 291 30.59 -9.56 -2.00
N HIS A 292 30.03 -10.09 -0.91
CA HIS A 292 29.68 -11.51 -0.74
C HIS A 292 28.16 -11.68 -0.60
N TYR A 293 27.62 -12.85 -0.94
CA TYR A 293 26.19 -13.14 -0.72
C TYR A 293 25.94 -13.42 0.77
N SER A 294 25.17 -12.57 1.44
CA SER A 294 24.56 -12.89 2.74
C SER A 294 23.48 -13.95 2.56
N GLY A 295 23.45 -14.93 3.46
CA GLY A 295 22.41 -15.96 3.53
C GLY A 295 21.23 -15.57 4.44
N PRO A 296 20.13 -16.34 4.44
CA PRO A 296 18.97 -16.11 5.31
C PRO A 296 19.32 -16.03 6.80
N ASP A 297 20.37 -16.71 7.23
CA ASP A 297 20.80 -16.76 8.65
C ASP A 297 21.33 -15.42 9.19
N TYR A 298 21.60 -14.46 8.30
CA TYR A 298 22.10 -13.13 8.66
C TYR A 298 21.00 -12.07 8.73
N VAL A 299 19.75 -12.45 8.46
CA VAL A 299 18.58 -11.58 8.55
C VAL A 299 17.55 -12.24 9.46
N THR A 300 16.95 -11.48 10.37
CA THR A 300 15.90 -12.00 11.25
C THR A 300 14.71 -12.47 10.43
N ILE A 301 14.08 -13.59 10.81
CA ILE A 301 12.86 -14.07 10.16
C ILE A 301 11.70 -13.12 10.48
N ASP A 302 10.92 -12.76 9.46
CA ASP A 302 9.74 -11.89 9.59
C ASP A 302 8.69 -12.50 10.50
#